data_AF-A0A936GU37-F1
#
_entry.id   AF-A0A936GU37-F1
#
_cell.length_a   1.000
_cell.length_b   1.000
_cell.length_c   1.000
_cell.angle_alpha   90.00
_cell.angle_beta   90.00
_cell.angle_gamma   90.00
#
_symmetry.space_group_name_H-M   'P 1'
#
loop_
_entity.id
_entity.type
_entity.pdbx_description
1 polymer ?
#
loop_
_entity_poly.entity_id
_entity_poly.type
_entity_poly.pdbx_seq_one_letter_code
_entity_poly.pdbx_strand_id
1 'polypeptide(L)'
;MKYTKFLLLSMVGMGLIWTISSCNYAKSNQQVLVSSDCGMMWSLIKAGEAVPKAGINPCYMKVVIPNFPMQGESKFITNLKDRVRANVHIDYDYSIIAPLEFIKQAKFLGKANANPDDDAALGTSFEGAENMVIDKRIKDVAKAVFIDADIVELDQSDMENHLLEASNKVLEPLGVRLNFITLTFDLDEQTRQAIDVSTAMKIYESKGLTELGKQVMIQRAGATKMVVENKTMQLPTTAQEE
;
A
#
# COMPACT_ATOMS: atom_id res chain seq x y z
N MET A 1 -58.04 -18.31 -37.40
CA MET A 1 -56.64 -18.67 -37.04
C MET A 1 -55.53 -17.78 -37.62
N LYS A 2 -55.80 -16.78 -38.49
CA LYS A 2 -54.77 -15.85 -38.98
C LYS A 2 -54.50 -14.66 -38.03
N TYR A 3 -55.54 -14.15 -37.37
CA TYR A 3 -55.42 -13.00 -36.47
C TYR A 3 -54.78 -13.31 -35.12
N THR A 4 -54.89 -14.55 -34.63
CA THR A 4 -54.28 -15.00 -33.37
C THR A 4 -52.75 -15.09 -33.45
N LYS A 5 -52.19 -15.40 -34.63
CA LYS A 5 -50.73 -15.41 -34.86
C LYS A 5 -50.14 -13.99 -34.90
N PHE A 6 -50.90 -13.02 -35.40
CA PHE A 6 -50.46 -11.61 -35.46
C PHE A 6 -50.47 -10.95 -34.08
N LEU A 7 -51.43 -11.31 -33.23
CA LEU A 7 -51.57 -10.78 -31.87
C LEU A 7 -50.47 -11.33 -30.93
N LEU A 8 -50.09 -12.60 -31.10
CA LEU A 8 -48.95 -13.20 -30.41
C LEU A 8 -47.60 -12.61 -30.84
N LEU A 9 -47.43 -12.30 -32.13
CA LEU A 9 -46.21 -11.63 -32.63
C LEU A 9 -46.06 -10.21 -32.08
N SER A 10 -47.18 -9.49 -31.94
CA SER A 10 -47.22 -8.13 -31.36
C SER A 10 -46.93 -8.12 -29.86
N MET A 11 -47.41 -9.11 -29.09
CA MET A 11 -47.10 -9.22 -27.65
C MET A 11 -45.63 -9.61 -27.39
N VAL A 12 -45.04 -10.48 -28.22
CA VAL A 12 -43.62 -10.82 -28.12
C VAL A 12 -42.73 -9.64 -28.51
N GLY A 13 -43.12 -8.85 -29.51
CA GLY A 13 -42.42 -7.61 -29.88
C GLY A 13 -42.44 -6.53 -28.79
N MET A 14 -43.51 -6.45 -27.99
CA MET A 14 -43.64 -5.44 -26.93
C MET A 14 -42.97 -5.85 -25.61
N GLY A 15 -42.83 -7.16 -25.33
CA GLY A 15 -42.05 -7.69 -24.21
C GLY A 15 -40.53 -7.54 -24.36
N LEU A 16 -40.03 -7.45 -25.61
CA LEU A 16 -38.60 -7.25 -25.91
C LEU A 16 -38.12 -5.80 -25.71
N ILE A 17 -39.02 -4.82 -25.62
CA ILE A 17 -38.66 -3.39 -25.49
C ILE A 17 -38.42 -2.99 -24.03
N TRP A 18 -38.90 -3.78 -23.06
CA TRP A 18 -38.80 -3.46 -21.62
C TRP A 18 -37.50 -3.90 -20.95
N THR A 19 -36.61 -4.62 -21.63
CA THR A 19 -35.35 -5.13 -21.03
C THR A 19 -34.14 -4.21 -21.21
N ILE A 20 -34.28 -3.00 -21.78
CA ILE A 20 -33.12 -2.18 -22.18
C ILE A 20 -32.66 -1.18 -21.09
N SER A 21 -33.42 -0.98 -20.01
CA SER A 21 -33.25 0.20 -19.15
C SER A 21 -32.59 -0.06 -17.79
N SER A 22 -31.47 -0.78 -17.73
CA SER A 22 -30.53 -0.57 -16.61
C SER A 22 -29.57 0.56 -16.95
N CYS A 23 -29.89 1.80 -16.54
CA CYS A 23 -28.89 2.85 -16.51
C CYS A 23 -28.02 2.63 -15.28
N ASN A 24 -26.72 2.44 -15.48
CA ASN A 24 -25.79 2.39 -14.35
C ASN A 24 -25.43 3.83 -13.99
N TYR A 25 -25.29 4.11 -12.71
CA TYR A 25 -24.93 5.43 -12.20
C TYR A 25 -23.59 5.36 -11.49
N ALA A 26 -22.81 6.43 -11.55
CA ALA A 26 -21.58 6.52 -10.79
C ALA A 26 -21.90 6.65 -9.30
N LYS A 27 -21.36 5.74 -8.48
CA LYS A 27 -21.55 5.74 -7.01
C LYS A 27 -20.62 6.78 -6.36
N SER A 28 -20.96 7.26 -5.17
CA SER A 28 -20.17 8.29 -4.46
C SER A 28 -18.77 7.82 -4.05
N ASN A 29 -18.60 6.52 -3.77
CA ASN A 29 -17.32 5.89 -3.45
C ASN A 29 -16.51 5.50 -4.69
N GLN A 30 -16.91 5.96 -5.88
CA GLN A 30 -16.28 5.65 -7.15
C GLN A 30 -16.10 6.93 -7.99
N GLN A 31 -15.03 6.96 -8.78
CA GLN A 31 -14.78 7.96 -9.81
C GLN A 31 -14.78 7.22 -11.14
N VAL A 32 -15.78 7.46 -11.99
CA VAL A 32 -15.94 6.72 -13.24
C VAL A 32 -15.34 7.53 -14.38
N LEU A 33 -14.32 6.98 -15.04
CA LEU A 33 -13.71 7.56 -16.24
C LEU A 33 -14.18 6.81 -17.48
N VAL A 34 -14.53 7.55 -18.53
CA VAL A 34 -14.92 6.99 -19.82
C VAL A 34 -14.08 7.59 -20.94
N SER A 35 -13.81 6.79 -21.95
CA SER A 35 -13.19 7.19 -23.20
C SER A 35 -14.00 6.62 -24.35
N SER A 36 -14.14 7.40 -25.43
CA SER A 36 -14.82 6.98 -26.66
C SER A 36 -13.87 6.78 -27.83
N ASP A 37 -12.58 7.00 -27.60
CA ASP A 37 -11.50 7.07 -28.57
C ASP A 37 -10.33 6.15 -28.19
N CYS A 38 -10.64 4.95 -27.68
CA CYS A 38 -9.65 3.91 -27.37
C CYS A 38 -8.63 4.34 -26.31
N GLY A 39 -9.03 5.20 -25.36
CA GLY A 39 -8.21 5.63 -24.23
C GLY A 39 -7.32 6.85 -24.51
N MET A 40 -7.51 7.54 -25.64
CA MET A 40 -6.75 8.74 -25.98
C MET A 40 -7.21 9.97 -25.17
N MET A 41 -8.52 10.14 -25.02
CA MET A 41 -9.12 11.16 -24.16
C MET A 41 -10.07 10.53 -23.15
N TRP A 42 -10.00 11.02 -21.93
CA TRP A 42 -10.81 10.56 -20.81
C TRP A 42 -11.69 11.69 -20.29
N SER A 43 -12.92 11.36 -19.91
CA SER A 43 -13.83 12.25 -19.20
C SER A 43 -14.28 11.62 -17.89
N LEU A 44 -14.41 12.46 -16.87
CA LEU A 44 -14.92 12.08 -15.56
C LEU A 44 -16.45 12.18 -15.55
N ILE A 45 -17.10 11.08 -15.17
CA ILE A 45 -18.53 11.02 -14.83
C ILE A 45 -18.65 11.27 -13.34
N LYS A 46 -19.43 12.28 -12.95
CA LYS A 46 -19.59 12.65 -11.54
C LYS A 46 -20.51 11.68 -10.82
N ALA A 47 -20.37 11.58 -9.50
CA ALA A 47 -21.27 10.79 -8.68
C ALA A 47 -22.74 11.20 -8.91
N GLY A 48 -23.61 10.21 -9.09
CA GLY A 48 -25.03 10.40 -9.41
C GLY A 48 -25.34 10.62 -10.90
N GLU A 49 -24.33 10.84 -11.75
CA GLU A 49 -24.54 10.92 -13.19
C GLU A 49 -24.66 9.52 -13.82
N ALA A 50 -25.46 9.43 -14.88
CA ALA A 50 -25.62 8.21 -15.64
C ALA A 50 -24.31 7.89 -16.38
N VAL A 51 -23.82 6.66 -16.23
CA VAL A 51 -22.63 6.17 -16.91
C VAL A 51 -23.04 5.74 -18.33
N PRO A 52 -22.45 6.34 -19.38
CA PRO A 52 -22.76 5.95 -20.75
C PRO A 52 -22.51 4.46 -21.01
N LYS A 53 -23.33 3.86 -21.87
CA LYS A 53 -23.07 2.50 -22.37
C LYS A 53 -22.22 2.58 -23.64
N ALA A 54 -21.40 1.55 -23.87
CA ALA A 54 -20.56 1.44 -25.07
C ALA A 54 -21.37 1.53 -26.38
N GLY A 55 -22.63 1.08 -26.37
CA GLY A 55 -23.47 1.01 -27.56
C GLY A 55 -22.79 0.14 -28.62
N ILE A 56 -22.59 0.71 -29.81
CA ILE A 56 -21.88 0.08 -30.94
C ILE A 56 -20.41 0.52 -31.07
N ASN A 57 -19.90 1.36 -30.16
CA ASN A 57 -18.54 1.89 -30.27
C ASN A 57 -17.51 0.88 -29.75
N PRO A 58 -16.66 0.28 -30.61
CA PRO A 58 -15.64 -0.68 -30.18
C PRO A 58 -14.48 -0.04 -29.40
N CYS A 59 -14.29 1.28 -29.55
CA CYS A 59 -13.28 2.07 -28.84
C CYS A 59 -13.77 2.58 -27.47
N TYR A 60 -14.99 2.24 -27.06
CA TYR A 60 -15.48 2.67 -25.75
C TYR A 60 -14.73 1.95 -24.63
N MET A 61 -14.18 2.75 -23.73
CA MET A 61 -13.52 2.27 -22.52
C MET A 61 -14.16 2.93 -21.31
N LYS A 62 -14.34 2.14 -20.26
CA LYS A 62 -14.77 2.61 -18.95
C LYS A 62 -13.85 2.04 -17.89
N VAL A 63 -13.40 2.91 -17.00
CA VAL A 63 -12.56 2.58 -15.84
C VAL A 63 -13.24 3.15 -14.60
N VAL A 64 -13.29 2.35 -13.55
CA VAL A 64 -13.83 2.77 -12.25
C VAL A 64 -12.65 2.88 -11.31
N ILE A 65 -12.47 4.05 -10.71
CA ILE A 65 -11.39 4.35 -9.78
C ILE A 65 -12.01 4.53 -8.38
N PRO A 66 -11.39 4.02 -7.31
CA PRO A 66 -11.82 4.28 -5.94
C PRO A 66 -11.91 5.78 -5.60
N ASN A 67 -12.94 6.18 -4.85
CA ASN A 67 -13.08 7.52 -4.27
C ASN A 67 -13.03 7.49 -2.74
N PHE A 68 -12.14 6.66 -2.20
CA PHE A 68 -11.93 6.49 -0.77
C PHE A 68 -10.44 6.21 -0.50
N PRO A 69 -9.96 6.43 0.73
CA PRO A 69 -8.57 6.15 1.08
C PRO A 69 -8.21 4.68 0.91
N MET A 70 -7.03 4.42 0.38
CA MET A 70 -6.48 3.11 0.10
C MET A 70 -5.13 2.95 0.80
N GLN A 71 -4.79 1.70 1.12
CA GLN A 71 -3.56 1.37 1.81
C GLN A 71 -2.55 0.77 0.84
N GLY A 72 -1.28 1.09 1.03
CA GLY A 72 -0.16 0.52 0.30
C GLY A 72 0.99 0.20 1.24
N GLU A 73 1.79 -0.79 0.85
CA GLU A 73 3.02 -1.16 1.54
C GLU A 73 4.20 -1.20 0.56
N SER A 74 5.36 -0.70 0.98
CA SER A 74 6.59 -0.75 0.20
C SER A 74 7.76 -1.26 1.04
N LYS A 75 8.42 -2.31 0.54
CA LYS A 75 9.59 -2.93 1.16
C LYS A 75 10.79 -2.81 0.24
N PHE A 76 11.86 -2.20 0.72
CA PHE A 76 13.08 -2.07 -0.07
C PHE A 76 14.33 -1.88 0.79
N ILE A 77 15.47 -2.15 0.17
CA ILE A 77 16.77 -1.96 0.80
C ILE A 77 17.32 -0.59 0.41
N THR A 78 17.85 0.13 1.40
CA THR A 78 18.54 1.40 1.22
C THR A 78 19.83 1.44 2.04
N ASN A 79 20.62 2.48 1.80
CA ASN A 79 21.71 2.86 2.69
C ASN A 79 21.32 4.17 3.38
N LEU A 80 21.55 4.20 4.68
CA LEU A 80 21.50 5.39 5.51
C LEU A 80 22.89 6.07 5.49
N LYS A 81 23.04 7.12 6.30
CA LYS A 81 24.35 7.76 6.53
C LYS A 81 25.41 6.73 6.90
N ASP A 82 26.65 6.99 6.50
CA ASP A 82 27.81 6.12 6.71
C ASP A 82 27.68 4.70 6.12
N ARG A 83 26.81 4.54 5.11
CA ARG A 83 26.56 3.28 4.39
C ARG A 83 25.96 2.18 5.27
N VAL A 84 25.26 2.56 6.33
CA VAL A 84 24.47 1.61 7.13
C VAL A 84 23.34 1.07 6.26
N ARG A 85 23.40 -0.23 5.95
CA ARG A 85 22.37 -0.89 5.13
C ARG A 85 21.15 -1.16 5.99
N ALA A 86 19.98 -0.74 5.52
CA ALA A 86 18.71 -0.99 6.19
C ALA A 86 17.70 -1.64 5.23
N ASN A 87 16.93 -2.60 5.74
CA ASN A 87 15.67 -2.97 5.10
C ASN A 87 14.63 -1.98 5.62
N VAL A 88 13.95 -1.30 4.70
CA VAL A 88 12.95 -0.30 5.02
C VAL A 88 11.59 -0.90 4.71
N HIS A 89 10.68 -0.74 5.65
CA HIS A 89 9.26 -0.97 5.46
C HIS A 89 8.53 0.37 5.58
N ILE A 90 7.75 0.71 4.55
CA ILE A 90 6.90 1.88 4.51
C ILE A 90 5.46 1.43 4.35
N ASP A 91 4.62 1.78 5.32
CA ASP A 91 3.18 1.64 5.24
C ASP A 91 2.58 3.03 4.98
N TYR A 92 1.66 3.14 4.03
CA TYR A 92 1.07 4.43 3.69
C TYR A 92 -0.40 4.31 3.32
N ASP A 93 -1.12 5.40 3.54
CA ASP A 93 -2.48 5.57 3.08
C ASP A 93 -2.52 6.69 2.04
N TYR A 94 -3.29 6.49 0.99
CA TYR A 94 -3.35 7.41 -0.13
C TYR A 94 -4.76 7.55 -0.71
N SER A 95 -4.97 8.61 -1.47
CA SER A 95 -6.22 8.91 -2.16
C SER A 95 -5.94 9.45 -3.54
N ILE A 96 -6.77 9.04 -4.50
CA ILE A 96 -6.71 9.55 -5.87
C ILE A 96 -7.54 10.83 -5.93
N ILE A 97 -6.84 11.97 -5.93
CA ILE A 97 -7.44 13.31 -5.89
C ILE A 97 -7.69 13.92 -7.28
N ALA A 98 -6.98 13.43 -8.31
CA ALA A 98 -7.18 13.86 -9.69
C ALA A 98 -7.17 12.63 -10.63
N PRO A 99 -8.33 11.98 -10.84
CA PRO A 99 -8.42 10.71 -11.55
C PRO A 99 -7.96 10.81 -13.02
N LEU A 100 -8.13 11.98 -13.65
CA LEU A 100 -7.69 12.25 -15.02
C LEU A 100 -6.16 12.35 -15.17
N GLU A 101 -5.44 12.80 -14.14
CA GLU A 101 -3.98 12.79 -14.17
C GLU A 101 -3.45 11.39 -13.83
N PHE A 102 -4.10 10.73 -12.86
CA PHE A 102 -3.77 9.37 -12.46
C PHE A 102 -3.86 8.37 -13.61
N ILE A 103 -4.94 8.40 -14.40
CA ILE A 103 -5.15 7.47 -15.53
C ILE A 103 -4.07 7.57 -16.61
N LYS A 104 -3.41 8.73 -16.75
CA LYS A 104 -2.30 8.91 -17.71
C LYS A 104 -1.02 8.20 -17.26
N GLN A 105 -0.87 7.96 -15.96
CA GLN A 105 0.31 7.33 -15.36
C GLN A 105 0.12 5.83 -15.16
N ALA A 106 -1.12 5.39 -14.96
CA ALA A 106 -1.45 4.00 -14.68
C ALA A 106 -1.20 3.10 -15.91
N LYS A 107 -0.19 2.23 -15.80
CA LYS A 107 0.16 1.24 -16.84
C LYS A 107 -0.93 0.17 -17.01
N PHE A 108 -1.65 -0.14 -15.95
CA PHE A 108 -2.75 -1.09 -15.92
C PHE A 108 -3.93 -0.47 -15.16
N LEU A 109 -5.10 -0.46 -15.80
CA LEU A 109 -6.32 0.15 -15.28
C LEU A 109 -7.31 -0.96 -14.94
N GLY A 110 -6.97 -1.84 -13.99
CA GLY A 110 -7.79 -3.00 -13.64
C GLY A 110 -8.34 -3.77 -14.86
N LYS A 111 -9.58 -4.24 -14.78
CA LYS A 111 -10.32 -4.75 -15.94
C LYS A 111 -11.06 -3.61 -16.65
N ALA A 112 -10.59 -3.24 -17.84
CA ALA A 112 -11.29 -2.30 -18.71
C ALA A 112 -12.72 -2.78 -18.98
N ASN A 113 -13.69 -1.86 -18.95
CA ASN A 113 -15.11 -2.09 -19.21
C ASN A 113 -15.87 -2.94 -18.17
N ALA A 114 -15.29 -3.26 -17.02
CA ALA A 114 -16.01 -3.89 -15.92
C ALA A 114 -17.25 -3.08 -15.52
N ASN A 115 -18.35 -3.73 -15.16
CA ASN A 115 -19.58 -3.06 -14.75
C ASN A 115 -19.37 -2.39 -13.38
N PRO A 116 -19.77 -1.12 -13.12
CA PRO A 116 -19.64 -0.50 -11.79
C PRO A 116 -20.39 -1.22 -10.66
N ASP A 117 -21.32 -2.12 -11.01
CA ASP A 117 -22.04 -3.00 -10.07
C ASP A 117 -21.36 -4.36 -9.87
N ASP A 118 -20.27 -4.64 -10.58
CA ASP A 118 -19.48 -5.87 -10.41
C ASP A 118 -18.38 -5.63 -9.37
N ASP A 119 -18.27 -6.51 -8.38
CA ASP A 119 -17.20 -6.49 -7.38
C ASP A 119 -15.81 -6.56 -8.03
N ALA A 120 -15.72 -7.16 -9.23
CA ALA A 120 -14.49 -7.21 -10.01
C ALA A 120 -14.06 -5.84 -10.60
N ALA A 121 -14.92 -4.81 -10.58
CA ALA A 121 -14.58 -3.47 -11.07
C ALA A 121 -13.73 -2.67 -10.07
N LEU A 122 -13.79 -2.99 -8.78
CA LEU A 122 -12.96 -2.42 -7.72
C LEU A 122 -12.00 -3.45 -7.09
N GLY A 123 -11.99 -4.69 -7.60
CA GLY A 123 -11.25 -5.80 -6.98
C GLY A 123 -9.72 -5.71 -7.08
N THR A 124 -9.05 -6.78 -6.62
CA THR A 124 -7.59 -7.00 -6.51
C THR A 124 -6.73 -6.66 -7.74
N SER A 125 -7.36 -6.38 -8.87
CA SER A 125 -6.69 -5.91 -10.10
C SER A 125 -6.18 -4.47 -10.00
N PHE A 126 -6.68 -3.65 -9.06
CA PHE A 126 -6.11 -2.34 -8.74
C PHE A 126 -4.88 -2.46 -7.82
N GLU A 127 -4.96 -3.33 -6.80
CA GLU A 127 -3.86 -3.58 -5.85
C GLU A 127 -2.57 -4.06 -6.54
N GLY A 128 -2.65 -4.84 -7.61
CA GLY A 128 -1.45 -5.30 -8.34
C GLY A 128 -0.86 -4.29 -9.35
N ALA A 129 -1.64 -3.29 -9.75
CA ALA A 129 -1.33 -2.39 -10.88
C ALA A 129 -0.90 -0.98 -10.45
N GLU A 130 -1.39 -0.51 -9.31
CA GLU A 130 -1.13 0.83 -8.79
C GLU A 130 0.19 0.93 -8.01
N ASN A 131 0.59 -0.18 -7.39
CA ASN A 131 1.79 -0.30 -6.57
C ASN A 131 3.07 0.14 -7.31
N MET A 132 3.22 -0.11 -8.62
CA MET A 132 4.51 0.18 -9.26
C MET A 132 4.83 1.67 -9.43
N VAL A 133 3.85 2.56 -9.63
CA VAL A 133 4.15 3.99 -9.82
C VAL A 133 4.31 4.67 -8.48
N ILE A 134 3.34 4.49 -7.56
CA ILE A 134 3.39 5.09 -6.24
C ILE A 134 4.59 4.56 -5.45
N ASP A 135 4.76 3.22 -5.35
CA ASP A 135 5.89 2.64 -4.62
C ASP A 135 7.23 3.08 -5.20
N LYS A 136 7.35 3.15 -6.53
CA LYS A 136 8.60 3.58 -7.15
C LYS A 136 8.91 5.03 -6.79
N ARG A 137 7.93 5.94 -6.82
CA ARG A 137 8.15 7.34 -6.45
C ARG A 137 8.48 7.49 -4.97
N ILE A 138 7.73 6.83 -4.09
CA ILE A 138 8.02 6.83 -2.65
C ILE A 138 9.43 6.29 -2.41
N LYS A 139 9.80 5.16 -3.02
CA LYS A 139 11.13 4.56 -2.90
C LYS A 139 12.24 5.46 -3.40
N ASP A 140 12.05 6.12 -4.55
CA ASP A 140 13.05 7.03 -5.12
C ASP A 140 13.26 8.25 -4.20
N VAL A 141 12.17 8.83 -3.68
CA VAL A 141 12.22 9.94 -2.70
C VAL A 141 12.86 9.47 -1.39
N ALA A 142 12.41 8.35 -0.85
CA ALA A 142 12.89 7.80 0.41
C ALA A 142 14.40 7.53 0.37
N LYS A 143 14.91 6.94 -0.72
CA LYS A 143 16.36 6.76 -0.90
C LYS A 143 17.14 8.07 -0.91
N ALA A 144 16.57 9.14 -1.45
CA ALA A 144 17.20 10.45 -1.44
C ALA A 144 17.20 11.08 -0.04
N VAL A 145 16.10 10.90 0.70
CA VAL A 145 15.95 11.39 2.09
C VAL A 145 16.87 10.65 3.05
N PHE A 146 17.00 9.33 2.91
CA PHE A 146 17.71 8.49 3.86
C PHE A 146 19.24 8.59 3.78
N ILE A 147 19.81 9.09 2.67
CA ILE A 147 21.26 9.08 2.48
C ILE A 147 22.03 9.88 3.54
N ASP A 148 21.39 10.92 4.09
CA ASP A 148 21.94 11.79 5.11
C ASP A 148 21.40 11.48 6.53
N ALA A 149 20.49 10.52 6.64
CA ALA A 149 19.83 10.16 7.89
C ALA A 149 20.75 9.31 8.78
N ASP A 150 21.05 9.81 9.98
CA ASP A 150 21.83 9.12 11.00
C ASP A 150 20.91 8.26 11.86
N ILE A 151 21.01 6.94 11.75
CA ILE A 151 20.10 6.01 12.43
C ILE A 151 20.15 6.10 13.96
N VAL A 152 21.25 6.60 14.54
CA VAL A 152 21.39 6.73 16.00
C VAL A 152 20.67 7.98 16.53
N GLU A 153 20.62 9.05 15.73
CA GLU A 153 20.06 10.35 16.09
C GLU A 153 18.72 10.64 15.41
N LEU A 154 18.20 9.70 14.61
CA LEU A 154 16.99 9.87 13.84
C LEU A 154 15.77 9.99 14.77
N ASP A 155 15.03 11.08 14.61
CA ASP A 155 13.65 11.18 15.08
C ASP A 155 12.72 10.61 14.01
N GLN A 156 12.00 9.55 14.37
CA GLN A 156 11.10 8.86 13.45
C GLN A 156 9.94 9.75 12.98
N SER A 157 9.36 10.56 13.87
CA SER A 157 8.21 11.41 13.55
C SER A 157 8.63 12.52 12.58
N ASP A 158 9.77 13.16 12.83
CA ASP A 158 10.28 14.19 11.91
C ASP A 158 10.61 13.60 10.54
N MET A 159 11.13 12.36 10.52
CA MET A 159 11.44 11.69 9.27
C MET A 159 10.20 11.27 8.48
N GLU A 160 9.17 10.76 9.16
CA GLU A 160 7.88 10.43 8.54
C GLU A 160 7.22 11.68 7.95
N ASN A 161 7.21 12.80 8.69
CA ASN A 161 6.66 14.07 8.21
C ASN A 161 7.42 14.60 6.98
N HIS A 162 8.76 14.60 7.03
CA HIS A 162 9.56 15.04 5.91
C HIS A 162 9.37 14.16 4.67
N LEU A 163 9.31 12.84 4.86
CA LEU A 163 9.07 11.88 3.79
C LEU A 163 7.67 12.05 3.18
N LEU A 164 6.65 12.32 4.00
CA LEU A 164 5.29 12.59 3.55
C LEU A 164 5.24 13.81 2.64
N GLU A 165 5.81 14.93 3.10
CA GLU A 165 5.87 16.18 2.34
C GLU A 165 6.63 16.01 1.01
N ALA A 166 7.81 15.40 1.07
CA ALA A 166 8.64 15.15 -0.10
C ALA A 166 7.95 14.22 -1.11
N SER A 167 7.26 13.19 -0.63
CA SER A 167 6.52 12.25 -1.49
C SER A 167 5.30 12.92 -2.13
N ASN A 168 4.52 13.68 -1.35
CA ASN A 168 3.35 14.40 -1.86
C ASN A 168 3.72 15.44 -2.92
N LYS A 169 4.86 16.11 -2.78
CA LYS A 169 5.38 17.03 -3.81
C LYS A 169 5.55 16.37 -5.19
N VAL A 170 5.84 15.06 -5.22
CA VAL A 170 6.03 14.28 -6.45
C VAL A 170 4.72 13.61 -6.91
N LEU A 171 3.88 13.18 -5.97
CA LEU A 171 2.68 12.40 -6.25
C LEU A 171 1.45 13.25 -6.60
N GLU A 172 1.28 14.43 -6.00
CA GLU A 172 0.10 15.28 -6.23
C GLU A 172 -0.07 15.69 -7.70
N PRO A 173 0.99 16.08 -8.44
CA PRO A 173 0.88 16.34 -9.88
C PRO A 173 0.43 15.14 -10.71
N LEU A 174 0.59 13.92 -10.17
CA LEU A 174 0.16 12.66 -10.79
C LEU A 174 -1.26 12.28 -10.36
N GLY A 175 -1.92 13.11 -9.56
CA GLY A 175 -3.29 12.90 -9.09
C GLY A 175 -3.42 12.01 -7.87
N VAL A 176 -2.33 11.76 -7.14
CA VAL A 176 -2.30 10.94 -5.92
C VAL A 176 -1.83 11.79 -4.74
N ARG A 177 -2.47 11.66 -3.59
CA ARG A 177 -2.02 12.25 -2.32
C ARG A 177 -1.90 11.16 -1.27
N LEU A 178 -0.78 11.15 -0.55
CA LEU A 178 -0.61 10.40 0.68
C LEU A 178 -1.27 11.16 1.83
N ASN A 179 -2.09 10.45 2.60
CA ASN A 179 -2.74 10.97 3.80
C ASN A 179 -1.85 10.82 5.04
N PHE A 180 -1.13 9.70 5.14
CA PHE A 180 -0.05 9.49 6.11
C PHE A 180 0.97 8.48 5.58
N ILE A 181 2.14 8.45 6.20
CA ILE A 181 3.21 7.50 5.93
C ILE A 181 3.84 7.08 7.27
N THR A 182 4.10 5.79 7.41
CA THR A 182 4.77 5.21 8.57
C THR A 182 6.04 4.54 8.10
N LEU A 183 7.12 4.71 8.85
CA LEU A 183 8.45 4.26 8.50
C LEU A 183 8.99 3.29 9.53
N THR A 184 9.48 2.14 9.08
CA THR A 184 10.18 1.18 9.95
C THR A 184 11.51 0.78 9.33
N PHE A 185 12.57 0.79 10.14
CA PHE A 185 13.90 0.34 9.77
C PHE A 185 14.21 -1.02 10.41
N ASP A 186 14.31 -2.05 9.58
CA ASP A 186 14.75 -3.39 9.95
C ASP A 186 16.26 -3.51 9.68
N LEU A 187 17.03 -3.30 10.75
CA LEU A 187 18.49 -3.38 10.76
C LEU A 187 18.95 -4.80 11.10
N ASP A 188 20.15 -5.16 10.65
CA ASP A 188 20.77 -6.41 11.08
C ASP A 188 21.11 -6.39 12.59
N GLU A 189 21.34 -7.57 13.15
CA GLU A 189 21.58 -7.73 14.58
C GLU A 189 22.82 -6.97 15.05
N GLN A 190 23.90 -6.96 14.27
CA GLN A 190 25.15 -6.30 14.62
C GLN A 190 24.97 -4.78 14.70
N THR A 191 24.29 -4.20 13.71
CA THR A 191 23.99 -2.77 13.65
C THR A 191 23.08 -2.36 14.80
N ARG A 192 22.02 -3.13 15.08
CA ARG A 192 21.12 -2.86 16.21
C ARG A 192 21.88 -2.88 17.54
N GLN A 193 22.73 -3.89 17.77
CA GLN A 193 23.56 -3.96 18.97
C GLN A 193 24.52 -2.77 19.07
N ALA A 194 25.13 -2.35 17.96
CA ALA A 194 26.02 -1.18 17.94
C ALA A 194 25.28 0.12 18.28
N ILE A 195 24.05 0.30 17.79
CA ILE A 195 23.19 1.44 18.14
C ILE A 195 22.85 1.40 19.62
N ASP A 196 22.40 0.26 20.15
CA ASP A 196 22.06 0.11 21.57
C ASP A 196 23.23 0.48 22.48
N VAL A 197 24.44 0.02 22.12
CA VAL A 197 25.68 0.34 22.84
C VAL A 197 26.01 1.83 22.74
N SER A 198 25.93 2.41 21.55
CA SER A 198 26.18 3.85 21.32
C SER A 198 25.24 4.73 22.13
N THR A 199 23.93 4.43 22.07
CA THR A 199 22.89 5.15 22.82
C THR A 199 23.08 5.01 24.32
N ALA A 200 23.38 3.80 24.80
CA ALA A 200 23.68 3.58 26.22
C ALA A 200 24.93 4.38 26.67
N MET A 201 25.98 4.44 25.86
CA MET A 201 27.18 5.24 26.17
C MET A 201 26.86 6.73 26.25
N LYS A 202 26.05 7.28 25.32
CA LYS A 202 25.61 8.68 25.38
C LYS A 202 24.86 9.00 26.68
N ILE A 203 24.03 8.08 27.15
CA ILE A 203 23.33 8.22 28.44
C ILE A 203 24.35 8.25 29.59
N TYR A 204 25.33 7.35 29.61
CA TYR A 204 26.38 7.35 30.64
C TYR A 204 27.22 8.63 30.61
N GLU A 205 27.60 9.10 29.43
CA GLU A 205 28.36 10.34 29.23
C GLU A 205 27.57 11.57 29.72
N SER A 206 26.28 11.66 29.41
CA SER A 206 25.42 12.76 29.86
C SER A 206 25.32 12.88 31.39
N LYS A 207 25.62 11.80 32.11
CA LYS A 207 25.59 11.72 33.58
C LYS A 207 26.98 11.74 34.22
N GLY A 208 28.06 11.90 33.43
CA GLY A 208 29.43 11.83 33.92
C GLY A 208 29.86 10.43 34.39
N LEU A 209 29.17 9.38 33.93
CA LEU A 209 29.38 7.98 34.33
C LEU A 209 30.08 7.15 33.26
N THR A 210 30.86 7.78 32.38
CA THR A 210 31.49 7.14 31.22
C THR A 210 32.31 5.91 31.59
N GLU A 211 33.12 5.99 32.65
CA GLU A 211 34.00 4.88 33.05
C GLU A 211 33.21 3.70 33.62
N LEU A 212 32.16 3.98 34.40
CA LEU A 212 31.22 2.96 34.87
C LEU A 212 30.49 2.30 33.69
N GLY A 213 30.05 3.09 32.71
CA GLY A 213 29.41 2.61 31.49
C GLY A 213 30.28 1.62 30.73
N LYS A 214 31.56 1.95 30.50
CA LYS A 214 32.53 1.04 29.87
C LYS A 214 32.68 -0.27 30.64
N GLN A 215 32.82 -0.20 31.98
CA GLN A 215 32.94 -1.40 32.81
C GLN A 215 31.70 -2.29 32.71
N VAL A 216 30.49 -1.72 32.78
CA VAL A 216 29.23 -2.46 32.63
C VAL A 216 29.13 -3.16 31.27
N MET A 217 29.53 -2.47 30.19
CA MET A 217 29.51 -3.05 28.85
C MET A 217 30.49 -4.21 28.69
N ILE A 218 31.73 -4.08 29.20
CA ILE A 218 32.73 -5.17 29.19
C ILE A 218 32.20 -6.38 29.97
N GLN A 219 31.65 -6.16 31.17
CA GLN A 219 31.10 -7.24 31.99
C GLN A 219 29.90 -7.92 31.33
N ARG A 220 29.02 -7.17 30.66
CA ARG A 220 27.90 -7.74 29.90
C ARG A 220 28.35 -8.53 28.67
N ALA A 221 29.36 -8.07 27.95
CA ALA A 221 29.92 -8.79 26.82
C ALA A 221 30.58 -10.12 27.24
N GLY A 222 31.17 -10.16 28.44
CA GLY A 222 31.75 -11.38 29.02
C GLY A 222 30.75 -12.33 29.70
N ALA A 223 29.49 -11.91 29.92
CA ALA A 223 28.48 -12.72 30.59
C ALA A 223 27.79 -13.68 29.60
N THR A 224 28.36 -14.87 29.41
CA THR A 224 27.70 -15.97 28.69
C THR A 224 26.32 -16.28 29.29
N LYS A 225 25.25 -16.23 28.48
CA LYS A 225 23.92 -16.69 28.89
C LYS A 225 23.98 -18.18 29.22
N MET A 226 23.96 -18.55 30.50
CA MET A 226 23.75 -19.95 30.89
C MET A 226 22.30 -20.33 30.59
N VAL A 227 22.09 -21.11 29.52
CA VAL A 227 20.81 -21.78 29.28
C VAL A 227 20.74 -22.96 30.25
N VAL A 228 19.99 -22.82 31.33
CA VAL A 228 19.74 -23.92 32.26
C VAL A 228 18.67 -24.83 31.63
N GLU A 229 19.10 -25.82 30.85
CA GLU A 229 18.23 -26.95 30.51
C GLU A 229 18.00 -27.79 31.78
N ASN A 230 16.82 -27.65 32.38
CA ASN A 230 16.44 -28.41 33.56
C ASN A 230 16.12 -29.86 33.14
N LYS A 231 17.14 -30.70 32.99
CA LYS A 231 16.96 -32.15 32.83
C LYS A 231 16.48 -32.71 34.17
N THR A 232 15.17 -32.88 34.31
CA THR A 232 14.58 -33.68 35.38
C THR A 232 15.08 -35.11 35.26
N MET A 233 15.98 -35.50 36.16
CA MET A 233 16.33 -36.91 36.35
C MET A 233 15.09 -37.64 36.90
N GLN A 234 14.45 -38.45 36.06
CA GLN A 234 13.52 -39.47 36.55
C GLN A 234 14.33 -40.52 37.29
N LEU A 235 14.11 -40.63 38.61
CA LEU A 235 14.62 -41.73 39.43
C LEU A 235 14.05 -43.07 38.92
N PRO A 236 14.84 -44.15 38.85
CA PRO A 236 14.33 -45.45 38.43
C PRO A 236 13.37 -45.99 39.48
N THR A 237 12.14 -46.29 39.05
CA THR A 237 11.16 -47.04 39.84
C THR A 237 11.68 -48.46 40.04
N THR A 238 12.12 -48.80 41.26
CA THR A 238 12.32 -50.20 41.66
C THR A 238 10.98 -50.92 41.63
N ALA A 239 10.81 -51.83 40.68
CA ALA A 239 9.77 -52.84 40.70
C ALA A 239 10.06 -53.82 41.86
N GLN A 240 9.13 -53.92 42.80
CA GLN A 240 9.04 -55.06 43.72
C GLN A 240 8.20 -56.13 43.03
N GLU A 241 8.82 -57.26 42.69
CA GLU A 241 8.13 -58.52 42.43
C GLU A 241 7.87 -59.22 43.77
N GLU A 242 6.59 -59.45 44.06
CA GLU A 242 6.07 -60.65 44.72
C GLU A 242 4.97 -61.23 43.81
#